data_AF-A0A661VQ17-F1
#
_entry.id   AF-A0A661VQ17-F1
#
_cell.length_a   1.000
_cell.length_b   1.000
_cell.length_c   1.000
_cell.angle_alpha   90.00
_cell.angle_beta   90.00
_cell.angle_gamma   90.00
#
_symmetry.space_group_name_H-M   'P 1'
#
loop_
_entity.id
_entity.type
_entity.pdbx_description
1 polymer ?
#
loop_
_entity_poly.entity_id
_entity_poly.type
_entity_poly.pdbx_seq_one_letter_code
_entity_poly.pdbx_strand_id
1 'polypeptide(L)'
;MLKLFVNIVIKNSCMSVYRRRSVCDSCRIARRRLKWARLARERRNRDREAYNNQMRQWRAANRRAWQKRRAIQRMVRCDCISLEEIAERDNNKCGICGRYVPIKERSLDHIIPIALGGSHTFENVQLAHLSCNKSRGLARKPAQLRLPISV
;
A
#
# COMPACT_ATOMS: atom_id res chain seq x y z
N MET A 1 27.64 -28.72 14.78
CA MET A 1 27.41 -27.27 15.01
C MET A 1 26.42 -26.77 13.96
N LEU A 2 25.15 -27.18 14.02
CA LEU A 2 24.05 -26.41 14.61
C LEU A 2 23.95 -24.98 14.05
N LYS A 3 23.08 -24.73 13.05
CA LYS A 3 21.72 -24.22 13.28
C LYS A 3 20.96 -23.89 11.96
N LEU A 4 19.82 -24.56 11.82
CA LEU A 4 18.51 -24.08 11.35
C LEU A 4 18.28 -23.62 9.89
N PHE A 5 17.67 -24.55 9.13
CA PHE A 5 16.34 -24.41 8.52
C PHE A 5 15.91 -23.02 8.03
N VAL A 6 16.15 -22.73 6.75
CA VAL A 6 15.24 -21.85 5.99
C VAL A 6 14.11 -22.71 5.45
N ASN A 7 13.24 -23.10 6.39
CA ASN A 7 11.97 -23.73 6.13
C ASN A 7 11.06 -22.67 5.47
N ILE A 8 11.13 -22.51 4.14
CA ILE A 8 10.04 -21.89 3.39
C ILE A 8 8.92 -22.93 3.39
N VAL A 9 8.25 -23.02 4.53
CA VAL A 9 6.95 -23.66 4.64
C VAL A 9 6.03 -22.82 3.77
N ILE A 10 5.84 -23.26 2.54
CA ILE A 10 4.59 -23.02 1.83
C ILE A 10 3.53 -23.64 2.74
N LYS A 11 2.99 -22.85 3.68
CA LYS A 11 1.75 -23.20 4.35
C LYS A 11 0.70 -23.17 3.25
N ASN A 12 0.57 -24.32 2.60
CA ASN A 12 -0.57 -24.76 1.82
C ASN A 12 -1.80 -24.65 2.73
N SER A 13 -2.34 -23.44 2.86
CA SER A 13 -3.64 -23.19 3.51
C SER A 13 -4.79 -23.50 2.55
N CYS A 14 -4.64 -24.55 1.74
CA CYS A 14 -5.71 -25.11 0.94
C CYS A 14 -5.72 -26.62 1.16
N MET A 15 -5.97 -27.04 2.40
CA MET A 15 -6.47 -28.37 2.71
C MET A 15 -7.93 -28.41 2.27
N SER A 16 -8.17 -28.77 1.02
CA SER A 16 -9.48 -29.22 0.53
C SER A 16 -9.26 -30.58 -0.14
N VAL A 17 -10.01 -31.55 0.35
CA VAL A 17 -9.70 -32.98 0.43
C VAL A 17 -10.04 -33.75 -0.86
N TYR A 18 -10.08 -33.12 -2.04
CA TYR A 18 -10.46 -33.84 -3.27
C TYR A 18 -9.41 -33.81 -4.39
N ARG A 19 -9.00 -35.03 -4.74
CA ARG A 19 -7.99 -35.44 -5.72
C ARG A 19 -8.51 -35.20 -7.15
N ARG A 20 -8.02 -34.18 -7.85
CA ARG A 20 -7.88 -34.13 -9.34
C ARG A 20 -7.01 -32.93 -9.76
N ARG A 21 -5.75 -33.21 -10.08
CA ARG A 21 -4.80 -32.61 -11.07
C ARG A 21 -4.87 -31.13 -11.52
N SER A 22 -5.64 -30.25 -10.92
CA SER A 22 -5.69 -28.83 -11.29
C SER A 22 -5.40 -27.96 -10.07
N VAL A 23 -4.29 -27.23 -10.16
CA VAL A 23 -3.89 -26.23 -9.18
C VAL A 23 -4.99 -25.17 -9.14
N CYS A 24 -5.49 -24.84 -7.94
CA CYS A 24 -6.54 -23.84 -7.72
C CYS A 24 -6.19 -22.49 -8.38
N ASP A 25 -7.17 -21.71 -8.85
CA ASP A 25 -6.87 -20.48 -9.59
C ASP A 25 -6.11 -19.44 -8.75
N SER A 26 -6.40 -19.34 -7.45
CA SER A 26 -5.62 -18.48 -6.54
C SER A 26 -4.17 -18.96 -6.40
N CYS A 27 -3.95 -20.27 -6.34
CA CYS A 27 -2.63 -20.91 -6.34
C CYS A 27 -1.89 -20.65 -7.67
N ARG A 28 -2.61 -20.68 -8.81
CA ARG A 28 -2.07 -20.41 -10.16
C ARG A 28 -1.68 -18.94 -10.31
N ILE A 29 -2.52 -18.02 -9.82
CA ILE A 29 -2.24 -16.57 -9.79
C ILE A 29 -1.04 -16.28 -8.89
N ALA A 30 -0.95 -16.89 -7.70
CA ALA A 30 0.18 -16.74 -6.79
C ALA A 30 1.49 -17.23 -7.42
N ARG A 31 1.50 -18.41 -8.04
CA ARG A 31 2.67 -18.93 -8.78
C ARG A 31 3.07 -18.03 -9.95
N ARG A 32 2.10 -17.50 -10.71
CA ARG A 32 2.37 -16.51 -11.76
C ARG A 32 3.03 -15.27 -11.17
N ARG A 33 2.49 -14.67 -10.10
CA ARG A 33 3.08 -13.49 -9.43
C ARG A 33 4.52 -13.74 -8.97
N LEU A 34 4.80 -14.89 -8.37
CA LEU A 34 6.15 -15.27 -7.96
C LEU A 34 7.11 -15.43 -9.15
N LYS A 35 6.65 -16.09 -10.23
CA LYS A 35 7.41 -16.21 -11.48
C LYS A 35 7.71 -14.83 -12.08
N TRP A 36 6.70 -13.96 -12.19
CA TRP A 36 6.87 -12.59 -12.67
C TRP A 36 7.82 -11.76 -11.79
N ALA A 37 7.71 -11.87 -10.46
CA ALA A 37 8.60 -11.17 -9.53
C ALA A 37 10.06 -11.65 -9.62
N ARG A 38 10.27 -12.95 -9.90
CA ARG A 38 11.59 -13.53 -10.17
C ARG A 38 12.15 -13.03 -11.50
N LEU A 39 11.39 -13.15 -12.59
CA LEU A 39 11.80 -12.69 -13.92
C LEU A 39 12.06 -11.18 -13.96
N ALA A 40 11.25 -10.37 -13.27
CA ALA A 40 11.47 -8.93 -13.15
C ALA A 40 12.76 -8.60 -12.39
N ARG A 41 13.12 -9.38 -11.35
CA ARG A 41 14.39 -9.24 -10.64
C ARG A 41 15.57 -9.65 -11.53
N GLU A 42 15.47 -10.78 -12.22
CA GLU A 42 16.51 -11.27 -13.13
C GLU A 42 16.73 -10.31 -14.30
N ARG A 43 15.67 -9.73 -14.87
CA ARG A 43 15.75 -8.70 -15.91
C ARG A 43 16.43 -7.43 -15.40
N ARG A 44 16.05 -6.94 -14.20
CA ARG A 44 16.71 -5.80 -13.56
C ARG A 44 18.18 -6.05 -13.24
N ASN A 45 18.56 -7.30 -12.95
CA ASN A 45 19.93 -7.65 -12.63
C ASN A 45 20.80 -7.82 -13.89
N ARG A 46 20.26 -8.45 -14.94
CA ARG A 46 20.95 -8.60 -16.23
C ARG A 46 21.25 -7.24 -16.86
N ASP A 47 20.24 -6.37 -16.93
CA ASP A 47 20.37 -5.06 -17.58
C ASP A 47 20.30 -3.94 -16.53
N ARG A 48 21.02 -4.10 -15.42
CA ARG A 48 21.01 -3.14 -14.30
C ARG A 48 21.30 -1.73 -14.75
N GLU A 49 22.26 -1.58 -15.66
CA GLU A 49 22.64 -0.28 -16.18
C GLU A 49 21.57 0.31 -17.10
N ALA A 50 20.95 -0.48 -17.99
CA ALA A 50 19.84 -0.03 -18.81
C ALA A 50 18.62 0.36 -17.97
N TYR A 51 18.29 -0.41 -16.92
CA TYR A 51 17.26 -0.07 -15.95
C TYR A 51 17.58 1.23 -15.22
N ASN A 52 18.81 1.42 -14.75
CA ASN A 52 19.24 2.64 -14.09
C ASN A 52 19.19 3.85 -15.04
N ASN A 53 19.56 3.69 -16.31
CA ASN A 53 19.48 4.71 -17.35
C ASN A 53 18.03 5.08 -17.65
N GLN A 54 17.14 4.10 -17.82
CA GLN A 54 15.72 4.31 -17.97
C GLN A 54 15.13 5.07 -16.78
N MET A 55 15.51 4.69 -15.54
CA MET A 55 15.07 5.40 -14.33
C MET A 55 15.65 6.82 -14.25
N ARG A 56 16.89 7.05 -14.69
CA ARG A 56 17.49 8.39 -14.80
C ARG A 56 16.72 9.27 -15.78
N GLN A 57 16.43 8.76 -16.98
CA GLN A 57 15.62 9.46 -17.98
C GLN A 57 14.22 9.77 -17.46
N TRP A 58 13.56 8.80 -16.81
CA TRP A 58 12.25 9.01 -16.19
C TRP A 58 12.29 10.08 -15.09
N ARG A 59 13.30 10.06 -14.22
CA ARG A 59 13.49 11.09 -13.17
C ARG A 59 13.76 12.47 -13.78
N ALA A 60 14.52 12.55 -14.87
CA ALA A 60 14.77 13.81 -15.57
C ALA A 60 13.48 14.35 -16.21
N ALA A 61 12.73 13.51 -16.90
CA ALA A 61 11.44 13.85 -17.52
C ALA A 61 10.40 14.29 -16.47
N ASN A 62 10.39 13.68 -15.28
CA ASN A 62 9.44 13.97 -14.21
C ASN A 62 9.99 14.94 -13.15
N ARG A 63 11.14 15.58 -13.40
CA ARG A 63 11.85 16.41 -12.40
C ARG A 63 10.98 17.53 -11.84
N ARG A 64 10.28 18.27 -12.70
CA ARG A 64 9.41 19.40 -12.31
C ARG A 64 8.22 18.94 -11.47
N ALA A 65 7.54 17.88 -11.88
CA ALA A 65 6.44 17.29 -11.12
C ALA A 65 6.90 16.82 -9.73
N TRP A 66 8.09 16.22 -9.65
CA TRP A 66 8.66 15.76 -8.38
C TRP A 66 9.17 16.90 -7.50
N GLN A 67 9.77 17.95 -8.07
CA GLN A 67 10.13 19.17 -7.34
C GLN A 67 8.90 19.87 -6.78
N LYS A 68 7.84 20.04 -7.58
CA LYS A 68 6.55 20.59 -7.13
C LYS A 68 5.96 19.76 -5.97
N ARG A 69 5.95 18.43 -6.09
CA ARG A 69 5.49 17.53 -5.02
C ARG A 69 6.30 17.70 -3.74
N ARG A 70 7.63 17.78 -3.83
CA ARG A 70 8.50 17.98 -2.66
C ARG A 70 8.37 19.36 -2.04
N ALA A 71 8.16 20.41 -2.85
CA ALA A 71 7.89 21.75 -2.36
C ALA A 71 6.56 21.79 -1.57
N ILE A 72 5.50 21.21 -2.13
CA ILE A 72 4.21 21.04 -1.43
C ILE A 72 4.40 20.24 -0.13
N GLN A 73 5.10 19.10 -0.16
CA GLN A 73 5.37 18.30 1.03
C GLN A 73 6.17 19.03 2.12
N ARG A 74 7.02 19.99 1.76
CA ARG A 74 7.81 20.79 2.72
C ARG A 74 7.02 21.96 3.32
N MET A 75 6.05 22.49 2.59
CA MET A 75 5.13 23.53 3.09
C MET A 75 3.98 22.92 3.91
N VAL A 76 3.72 21.64 3.70
CA VAL A 76 2.75 20.83 4.44
C VAL A 76 3.32 20.49 5.83
N ARG A 77 2.56 20.78 6.88
CA ARG A 77 2.85 20.29 8.24
C ARG A 77 2.92 18.75 8.24
N CYS A 78 3.95 18.22 8.90
CA CYS A 78 4.24 16.80 8.97
C CYS A 78 4.43 16.42 10.44
N ASP A 79 3.47 15.69 11.01
CA ASP A 79 3.59 15.16 12.35
C ASP A 79 4.23 13.76 12.31
N CYS A 80 4.88 13.35 13.40
CA CYS A 80 5.29 11.97 13.59
C CYS A 80 4.06 11.16 14.03
N ILE A 81 3.51 10.34 13.14
CA ILE A 81 2.26 9.62 13.36
C ILE A 81 2.53 8.12 13.36
N SER A 82 2.18 7.41 14.43
CA SER A 82 2.15 5.95 14.41
C SER A 82 0.81 5.41 13.89
N LEU A 83 0.85 4.26 13.22
CA LEU A 83 -0.35 3.63 12.69
C LEU A 83 -1.21 3.05 13.83
N GLU A 84 -0.56 2.66 14.92
CA GLU A 84 -1.16 2.14 16.14
C GLU A 84 -2.00 3.21 16.84
N GLU A 85 -1.45 4.41 17.07
CA GLU A 85 -2.17 5.54 17.66
C GLU A 85 -3.42 5.92 16.85
N ILE A 86 -3.30 5.96 15.52
CA ILE A 86 -4.44 6.25 14.64
C ILE A 86 -5.48 5.13 14.68
N ALA A 87 -5.03 3.87 14.77
CA ALA A 87 -5.95 2.74 14.86
C ALA A 87 -6.74 2.73 16.18
N GLU A 88 -6.10 3.09 17.28
CA GLU A 88 -6.74 3.25 18.59
C GLU A 88 -7.74 4.42 18.57
N ARG A 89 -7.32 5.59 18.08
CA ARG A 89 -8.18 6.77 17.90
C ARG A 89 -9.43 6.44 17.08
N ASP A 90 -9.26 5.76 15.96
CA ASP A 90 -10.35 5.44 15.03
C ASP A 90 -11.16 4.21 15.47
N ASN A 91 -10.93 3.67 16.68
CA ASN A 91 -11.58 2.47 17.20
C ASN A 91 -11.50 1.28 16.23
N ASN A 92 -10.36 1.17 15.53
CA ASN A 92 -10.13 0.20 14.47
C ASN A 92 -11.16 0.23 13.34
N LYS A 93 -11.85 1.36 13.10
CA LYS A 93 -12.81 1.51 12.01
C LYS A 93 -12.17 2.20 10.82
N CYS A 94 -12.53 1.75 9.64
CA CYS A 94 -12.08 2.35 8.39
C CYS A 94 -12.79 3.69 8.17
N GLY A 95 -12.04 4.78 8.03
CA GLY A 95 -12.57 6.10 7.71
C GLY A 95 -13.16 6.22 6.30
N ILE A 96 -13.01 5.21 5.45
CA ILE A 96 -13.63 5.16 4.11
C ILE A 96 -14.98 4.42 4.13
N CYS A 97 -15.04 3.23 4.74
CA CYS A 97 -16.23 2.36 4.67
C CYS A 97 -16.93 2.14 6.02
N GLY A 98 -16.36 2.64 7.13
CA GLY A 98 -16.89 2.53 8.48
C GLY A 98 -16.71 1.17 9.17
N ARG A 99 -16.19 0.15 8.46
CA ARG A 99 -16.07 -1.23 8.99
C ARG A 99 -14.77 -1.44 9.74
N TYR A 100 -14.74 -2.45 10.61
CA TYR A 100 -13.56 -2.86 11.36
C TYR A 100 -12.38 -3.22 10.44
N VAL A 101 -11.17 -2.78 10.81
CA VAL A 101 -9.91 -2.97 10.09
C VAL A 101 -9.02 -3.93 10.87
N PRO A 102 -8.80 -5.16 10.37
CA PRO A 102 -7.84 -6.09 10.96
C PRO A 102 -6.42 -5.52 10.93
N ILE A 103 -5.59 -5.85 11.92
CA ILE A 103 -4.18 -5.38 12.04
C ILE A 103 -3.41 -5.55 10.72
N LYS A 104 -3.56 -6.71 10.06
CA LYS A 104 -2.87 -7.05 8.79
C LYS A 104 -3.31 -6.22 7.58
N GLU A 105 -4.44 -5.53 7.69
CA GLU A 105 -5.02 -4.72 6.62
C GLU A 105 -4.99 -3.22 6.94
N ARG A 106 -4.45 -2.82 8.09
CA ARG A 106 -4.34 -1.41 8.46
C ARG A 106 -3.47 -0.67 7.45
N SER A 107 -3.99 0.45 6.98
CA SER A 107 -3.27 1.40 6.15
C SER A 107 -3.60 2.80 6.59
N LEU A 108 -2.61 3.69 6.48
CA LEU A 108 -2.80 5.10 6.72
C LEU A 108 -3.31 5.76 5.43
N ASP A 109 -4.43 6.45 5.54
CA ASP A 109 -5.07 7.13 4.43
C ASP A 109 -5.15 8.63 4.71
N HIS A 110 -4.69 9.46 3.77
CA HIS A 110 -4.82 10.91 3.87
C HIS A 110 -6.21 11.32 3.40
N ILE A 111 -7.00 11.97 4.27
CA ILE A 111 -8.36 12.43 3.96
C ILE A 111 -8.32 13.37 2.75
N ILE A 112 -7.42 14.35 2.78
CA ILE A 112 -7.00 15.13 1.63
C ILE A 112 -5.68 14.54 1.13
N PRO A 113 -5.61 13.99 -0.10
CA PRO A 113 -4.38 13.42 -0.64
C PRO A 113 -3.23 14.45 -0.67
N ILE A 114 -2.01 14.01 -0.34
CA ILE A 114 -0.79 14.84 -0.46
C ILE A 114 -0.63 15.43 -1.87
N ALA A 115 -1.01 14.67 -2.90
CA ALA A 115 -0.95 15.12 -4.28
C ALA A 115 -1.86 16.34 -4.58
N LEU A 116 -2.89 16.55 -3.76
CA LEU A 116 -3.81 17.68 -3.82
C LEU A 116 -3.48 18.75 -2.75
N GLY A 117 -2.32 18.67 -2.10
CA GLY A 117 -1.88 19.63 -1.08
C GLY A 117 -2.29 19.28 0.35
N GLY A 118 -2.85 18.10 0.59
CA GLY A 118 -3.19 17.67 1.94
C GLY A 118 -1.99 17.46 2.84
N SER A 119 -2.15 17.74 4.13
CA SER A 119 -1.08 17.67 5.12
C SER A 119 -0.78 16.25 5.59
N HIS A 120 0.43 15.97 6.11
CA HIS A 120 0.68 14.72 6.83
C HIS A 120 0.57 14.98 8.34
N THR A 121 -0.61 15.39 8.77
CA THR A 121 -0.90 15.70 10.18
C THR A 121 -1.91 14.74 10.75
N PHE A 122 -1.98 14.68 12.08
CA PHE A 122 -2.90 13.81 12.79
C PHE A 122 -4.37 14.01 12.34
N GLU A 123 -4.76 15.23 12.02
CA GLU A 123 -6.12 15.59 11.59
C GLU A 123 -6.44 15.19 10.14
N ASN A 124 -5.42 15.11 9.27
CA ASN A 124 -5.62 14.80 7.86
C ASN A 124 -5.33 13.33 7.53
N VAL A 125 -5.12 12.48 8.54
CA VAL A 125 -4.97 11.03 8.35
C VAL A 125 -6.07 10.25 9.07
N GLN A 126 -6.44 9.12 8.50
CA GLN A 126 -7.40 8.18 9.05
C GLN A 126 -6.97 6.74 8.79
N LEU A 127 -7.46 5.81 9.61
CA LEU A 127 -7.30 4.39 9.39
C LEU A 127 -8.15 3.96 8.20
N ALA A 128 -7.59 3.14 7.32
CA ALA A 128 -8.34 2.50 6.24
C ALA A 128 -7.89 1.07 5.99
N HIS A 129 -8.76 0.23 5.44
CA HIS A 129 -8.33 -1.04 4.85
C HIS A 129 -7.37 -0.77 3.69
N LEU A 130 -6.34 -1.60 3.56
CA LEU A 130 -5.45 -1.65 2.40
C LEU A 130 -6.24 -1.73 1.07
N SER A 131 -7.33 -2.50 1.04
CA SER A 131 -8.20 -2.65 -0.12
C SER A 131 -9.03 -1.38 -0.40
N CYS A 132 -9.62 -0.78 0.63
CA CYS A 132 -10.41 0.45 0.51
C CYS A 132 -9.54 1.62 0.06
N ASN A 133 -8.38 1.81 0.70
CA ASN A 133 -7.41 2.85 0.37
C ASN A 133 -6.93 2.70 -1.09
N LYS A 134 -6.56 1.49 -1.49
CA LYS A 134 -6.15 1.20 -2.88
C LYS A 134 -7.27 1.44 -3.90
N SER A 135 -8.51 1.09 -3.57
CA SER A 135 -9.66 1.28 -4.47
C SER A 135 -10.12 2.72 -4.57
N ARG A 136 -9.79 3.59 -3.60
CA ARG A 136 -10.24 5.00 -3.60
C ARG A 136 -9.56 5.82 -4.71
N GLY A 137 -8.26 5.62 -4.91
CA GLY A 137 -7.46 6.38 -5.88
C GLY A 137 -7.39 7.89 -5.55
N LEU A 138 -6.89 8.69 -6.50
CA LEU A 138 -6.77 10.16 -6.37
C LEU A 138 -8.10 10.91 -6.61
N ALA A 139 -9.08 10.28 -7.27
CA ALA A 139 -10.26 10.95 -7.84
C ALA A 139 -11.53 10.85 -6.98
N ARG A 140 -11.57 9.98 -5.97
CA ARG A 140 -12.70 9.96 -5.03
C ARG A 140 -12.41 10.97 -3.92
N LYS A 141 -13.06 12.15 -4.02
CA LYS A 141 -13.26 13.08 -2.90
C LYS A 141 -13.58 12.26 -1.64
N PRO A 142 -13.15 12.67 -0.44
CA PRO A 142 -13.56 11.97 0.78
C PRO A 142 -15.08 11.84 0.72
N ALA A 143 -15.61 10.62 0.89
CA ALA A 143 -17.05 10.36 0.95
C ALA A 143 -17.71 11.03 2.17
N GLN A 144 -17.05 12.01 2.78
CA GLN A 144 -17.27 12.43 4.14
C GLN A 144 -16.70 13.85 4.38
N LEU A 145 -17.33 14.85 3.75
CA LEU A 145 -17.78 16.03 4.50
C LEU A 145 -18.94 15.59 5.43
N ARG A 146 -18.77 14.57 6.28
CA ARG A 146 -19.68 14.43 7.44
C ARG A 146 -19.17 15.41 8.47
N LEU A 147 -19.59 16.67 8.28
CA LEU A 147 -19.81 17.55 9.41
C LEU A 147 -20.75 16.77 10.36
N PRO A 148 -20.35 16.48 11.61
CA PRO A 148 -21.36 16.28 12.62
C PRO A 148 -22.11 17.61 12.70
N ILE A 149 -23.35 17.62 12.23
CA ILE A 149 -24.30 18.68 12.62
C ILE A 149 -24.50 18.43 14.10
N SER A 150 -23.77 19.16 14.94
CA SER A 150 -24.14 19.36 16.33
C SER A 150 -25.52 19.99 16.30
N VAL A 151 -26.49 19.21 16.78
CA VAL A 151 -27.85 19.61 17.18
C VAL A 151 -27.84 20.88 18.01
#